data_AF-A0AA36M3L8-F1
#
_entry.id   AF-A0AA36M3L8-F1
#
_cell.length_a   1.000
_cell.length_b   1.000
_cell.length_c   1.000
_cell.angle_alpha   90.00
_cell.angle_beta   90.00
_cell.angle_gamma   90.00
#
_symmetry.space_group_name_H-M   'P 1'
#
loop_
_entity.id
_entity.type
_entity.pdbx_description
1 polymer ?
#
loop_
_entity_poly.entity_id
_entity_poly.type
_entity_poly.pdbx_seq_one_letter_code
_entity_poly.pdbx_strand_id
1 'polypeptide(L)'
;MSMQILRRGKFKGNGEWIVDALTVNSTNGHENHNPKVIFTFYFHRTPTFYVILIIMPSFALTFLCVIGMFWSRFSVEFMEKLGLGFTVILAMCSIFQMMENSLPKTTQLPALSVYMIVNLLLVTASISINMAASKACSSSKHRIFKSITNNRVLCFNINLCTLSRAICLSLFPLAAVVNLLILLL
;
A
#
# COMPACT_ATOMS: atom_id res chain seq x y z
N MET A 1 25.02 17.97 40.92
CA MET A 1 24.34 17.19 39.86
C MET A 1 25.41 16.76 38.87
N SER A 2 25.92 15.54 38.99
CA SER A 2 27.00 15.03 38.14
C SER A 2 26.42 14.05 37.12
N MET A 3 26.10 14.55 35.93
CA MET A 3 25.67 13.75 34.79
C MET A 3 26.91 13.08 34.18
N GLN A 4 27.06 11.77 34.40
CA GLN A 4 28.17 11.00 33.84
C GLN A 4 27.68 10.33 32.56
N ILE A 5 28.12 10.82 31.39
CA ILE A 5 27.87 10.17 30.11
C ILE A 5 28.78 8.95 30.03
N LEU A 6 28.25 7.78 30.37
CA LEU A 6 29.00 6.54 30.25
C LEU A 6 29.12 6.20 28.74
N ARG A 7 30.32 6.47 28.20
CA ARG A 7 30.84 6.19 26.83
C ARG A 7 29.84 5.68 25.78
N ARG A 8 29.85 6.34 24.60
CA ARG A 8 29.43 5.77 23.29
C ARG A 8 30.22 4.48 22.98
N GLY A 9 29.91 3.38 23.66
CA GLY A 9 30.28 2.04 23.23
C GLY A 9 29.34 1.65 22.11
N LYS A 10 29.86 1.11 20.99
CA LYS A 10 29.04 0.39 20.02
C LYS A 10 28.50 -0.87 20.69
N PHE A 11 27.42 -0.74 21.45
CA PHE A 11 26.66 -1.87 21.95
C PHE A 11 25.99 -2.49 20.73
N LYS A 12 26.47 -3.67 20.32
CA LYS A 12 25.88 -4.44 19.23
C LYS A 12 24.52 -4.94 19.74
N GLY A 13 23.48 -4.18 19.44
CA GLY A 13 22.10 -4.55 19.77
C GLY A 13 21.63 -5.77 18.99
N ASN A 14 20.37 -6.17 19.20
CA ASN A 14 19.76 -7.20 18.38
C ASN A 14 19.53 -6.65 16.95
N GLY A 15 19.42 -7.51 15.93
CA GLY A 15 19.30 -7.07 14.53
C GLY A 15 18.13 -6.10 14.23
N GLU A 16 17.17 -5.97 15.14
CA GLU A 16 16.04 -5.04 15.08
C GLU A 16 16.26 -3.73 15.86
N TRP A 17 16.98 -3.79 16.99
CA TRP A 17 17.10 -2.72 17.97
C TRP A 17 18.56 -2.36 18.22
N ILE A 18 18.96 -1.18 17.79
CA ILE A 18 20.31 -0.64 17.97
C ILE A 18 20.29 0.29 19.19
N VAL A 19 21.29 0.18 20.06
CA VAL A 19 21.44 1.04 21.24
C VAL A 19 22.36 2.21 20.88
N ASP A 20 21.82 3.42 20.86
CA ASP A 20 22.55 4.61 20.43
C ASP A 20 23.33 5.27 21.58
N ALA A 21 22.73 5.32 22.78
CA ALA A 21 23.36 5.92 23.95
C ALA A 21 22.76 5.40 25.26
N LEU A 22 23.58 5.36 26.31
CA LEU A 22 23.16 5.14 27.70
C LEU A 22 23.56 6.36 28.53
N THR A 23 22.59 7.01 29.16
CA THR A 23 22.80 8.14 30.06
C THR A 23 22.45 7.73 31.48
N VAL A 24 23.32 8.05 32.44
CA VAL A 24 23.11 7.75 33.86
C VAL A 24 23.02 9.06 34.63
N ASN A 25 21.89 9.27 35.32
CA ASN A 25 21.67 10.44 36.16
C ASN A 25 21.39 10.01 37.60
N SER A 26 22.24 10.42 38.53
CA SER A 26 22.06 10.18 39.96
C SER A 26 21.55 11.46 40.64
N THR A 27 20.37 11.39 41.25
CA THR A 27 19.87 12.49 42.09
C THR A 27 20.00 12.10 43.55
N ASN A 28 20.83 12.85 44.28
CA ASN A 28 20.96 12.73 45.73
C ASN A 28 19.65 13.23 46.37
N GLY A 29 19.09 12.44 47.29
CA GLY A 29 17.85 12.80 47.98
C GLY A 29 18.02 14.10 48.77
N HIS A 30 17.18 15.11 48.52
CA HIS A 30 17.08 16.28 49.38
C HIS A 30 15.78 16.18 50.20
N GLU A 31 15.94 16.27 51.52
CA GLU A 31 15.00 16.34 52.67
C GLU A 31 13.67 15.57 52.67
N ASN A 32 13.07 15.17 51.55
CA ASN A 32 11.85 14.36 51.50
C ASN A 32 11.81 13.37 50.31
N HIS A 33 12.93 13.13 49.63
CA HIS A 33 13.00 12.21 48.50
C HIS A 33 14.15 11.22 48.65
N ASN A 34 13.89 9.93 48.41
CA ASN A 34 14.93 8.90 48.43
C ASN A 34 15.94 9.14 47.29
N PRO A 35 17.24 8.86 47.51
CA PRO A 35 18.22 8.91 46.43
C PRO A 35 17.80 7.95 45.31
N LYS A 36 17.81 8.43 44.06
CA LYS A 36 17.43 7.64 42.87
C LYS A 36 18.51 7.75 41.80
N VAL A 37 18.75 6.63 41.13
CA VAL A 37 19.62 6.54 39.96
C VAL A 37 18.76 6.20 38.76
N ILE A 38 18.79 7.05 37.74
CA ILE A 38 17.99 6.93 36.52
C ILE A 38 18.92 6.50 35.38
N PHE A 39 18.62 5.35 34.78
CA PHE A 39 19.27 4.86 33.57
C PHE A 39 18.37 5.16 32.37
N THR A 40 18.82 6.00 31.45
CA THR A 40 18.10 6.35 30.22
C THR A 40 18.80 5.70 29.03
N PHE A 41 18.12 4.77 28.38
CA PHE A 41 18.60 4.10 27.18
C PHE A 41 17.93 4.70 25.93
N TYR A 42 18.74 5.06 24.94
CA TYR A 42 18.27 5.50 23.63
C TYR A 42 18.39 4.34 22.65
N PHE A 43 17.26 3.93 22.08
CA PHE A 43 17.18 2.83 21.11
C PHE A 43 16.62 3.33 19.79
N HIS A 44 17.16 2.82 18.67
CA HIS A 44 16.64 3.03 17.34
C HIS A 44 16.23 1.69 16.70
N ARG A 45 15.03 1.65 16.10
CA ARG A 45 14.57 0.48 15.32
C ARG A 45 15.01 0.60 13.88
N THR A 46 15.42 -0.52 13.28
CA THR A 46 15.65 -0.60 11.83
C THR A 46 14.45 -1.27 11.16
N PRO A 47 13.44 -0.53 10.67
CA PRO A 47 12.19 -1.11 10.15
C PRO A 47 12.33 -1.71 8.74
N THR A 48 13.51 -1.60 8.11
CA THR A 48 13.74 -1.90 6.69
C THR A 48 13.24 -3.28 6.28
N PHE A 49 13.45 -4.30 7.11
CA PHE A 49 13.01 -5.66 6.81
C PHE A 49 11.48 -5.80 6.77
N TYR A 50 10.78 -5.25 7.76
CA TYR A 50 9.31 -5.25 7.84
C TYR A 50 8.68 -4.48 6.69
N VAL A 51 9.28 -3.34 6.34
CA VAL A 51 8.79 -2.47 5.26
C VAL A 51 8.93 -3.17 3.91
N ILE A 52 10.08 -3.79 3.61
CA ILE A 52 10.28 -4.54 2.35
C ILE A 52 9.29 -5.70 2.23
N LEU A 53 9.06 -6.44 3.32
CA LEU A 53 8.12 -7.56 3.35
C LEU A 53 6.66 -7.16 3.15
N ILE A 54 6.28 -5.91 3.41
CA ILE A 54 4.92 -5.40 3.17
C ILE A 54 4.80 -4.78 1.77
N ILE A 55 5.81 -4.03 1.34
CA ILE A 55 5.81 -3.33 0.05
C ILE A 55 5.88 -4.31 -1.13
N MET A 56 6.74 -5.33 -1.05
CA MET A 56 6.90 -6.32 -2.13
C MET A 56 5.59 -7.04 -2.49
N PRO A 57 4.84 -7.63 -1.53
CA PRO A 57 3.58 -8.27 -1.86
C PRO A 57 2.49 -7.29 -2.27
N SER A 58 2.46 -6.05 -1.72
CA SER A 58 1.48 -5.06 -2.17
C SER A 58 1.71 -4.65 -3.63
N PHE A 59 2.98 -4.45 -4.01
CA PHE A 59 3.35 -4.13 -5.39
C PHE A 59 3.00 -5.28 -6.35
N ALA A 60 3.31 -6.51 -5.96
CA ALA A 60 2.95 -7.70 -6.73
C ALA A 60 1.43 -7.83 -6.91
N LEU A 61 0.63 -7.59 -5.87
CA LEU A 61 -0.83 -7.63 -5.94
C LEU A 61 -1.41 -6.56 -6.88
N THR A 62 -0.89 -5.33 -6.83
CA THR A 62 -1.33 -4.28 -7.77
C THR A 62 -0.99 -4.66 -9.21
N PHE A 63 0.20 -5.21 -9.45
CA PHE A 63 0.61 -5.67 -10.77
C PHE A 63 -0.25 -6.85 -11.28
N LEU A 64 -0.50 -7.83 -10.41
CA LEU A 64 -1.39 -8.97 -10.71
C LEU A 64 -2.83 -8.53 -10.95
N CYS A 65 -3.32 -7.50 -10.24
CA CYS A 65 -4.64 -6.93 -10.49
C CYS A 65 -4.74 -6.35 -11.89
N VAL A 66 -3.75 -5.56 -12.29
CA VAL A 66 -3.67 -4.98 -13.64
C VAL A 66 -3.58 -6.12 -14.65
N ILE A 67 -2.59 -7.02 -14.56
CA ILE A 67 -2.47 -8.14 -15.49
C ILE A 67 -3.77 -8.96 -15.55
N GLY A 68 -4.36 -9.35 -14.42
CA GLY A 68 -5.59 -10.13 -14.38
C GLY A 68 -6.77 -9.43 -15.06
N MET A 69 -6.95 -8.13 -14.81
CA MET A 69 -8.02 -7.35 -15.44
C MET A 69 -7.84 -7.15 -16.95
N PHE A 70 -6.60 -7.15 -17.44
CA PHE A 70 -6.28 -6.93 -18.85
C PHE A 70 -6.08 -8.21 -19.66
N TRP A 71 -5.55 -9.28 -19.05
CA TRP A 71 -5.42 -10.60 -19.66
C TRP A 71 -6.78 -11.27 -19.87
N SER A 72 -7.76 -10.94 -19.03
CA SER A 72 -9.16 -11.37 -19.12
C SER A 72 -9.93 -10.69 -20.28
N ARG A 73 -9.28 -10.49 -21.43
CA ARG A 73 -9.82 -9.78 -22.60
C ARG A 73 -10.62 -10.68 -23.54
N PHE A 74 -10.54 -12.01 -23.47
CA PHE A 74 -11.01 -12.86 -24.57
C PHE A 74 -12.37 -13.58 -24.38
N SER A 75 -12.74 -14.08 -23.19
CA SER A 75 -14.05 -14.78 -23.06
C SER A 75 -14.59 -14.87 -21.64
N VAL A 76 -14.12 -14.01 -20.73
CA VAL A 76 -14.41 -14.18 -19.31
C VAL A 76 -15.65 -13.39 -18.91
N GLU A 77 -16.59 -14.08 -18.27
CA GLU A 77 -17.83 -13.51 -17.74
C GLU A 77 -17.56 -12.40 -16.71
N PHE A 78 -18.48 -11.44 -16.60
CA PHE A 78 -18.35 -10.29 -15.68
C PHE A 78 -18.07 -10.72 -14.23
N MET A 79 -18.64 -11.85 -13.81
CA MET A 79 -18.49 -12.38 -12.44
C MET A 79 -17.05 -12.82 -12.13
N GLU A 80 -16.34 -13.39 -13.10
CA GLU A 80 -14.97 -13.87 -12.88
C GLU A 80 -13.98 -12.70 -12.79
N LYS A 81 -14.19 -11.63 -13.57
CA LYS A 81 -13.41 -10.38 -13.43
C LYS A 81 -13.61 -9.73 -12.07
N LEU A 82 -14.85 -9.76 -11.59
CA LEU A 82 -15.21 -9.29 -10.26
C LEU A 82 -14.57 -10.14 -9.16
N GLY A 83 -14.61 -11.46 -9.31
CA GLY A 83 -13.98 -12.41 -8.38
C GLY A 83 -12.49 -12.12 -8.23
N LEU A 84 -11.75 -12.00 -9.34
CA LEU A 84 -10.33 -11.65 -9.34
C LEU A 84 -10.08 -10.31 -8.61
N GLY A 85 -10.90 -9.29 -8.89
CA GLY A 85 -10.79 -7.98 -8.23
C GLY A 85 -11.01 -8.05 -6.72
N PHE A 86 -12.04 -8.77 -6.28
CA PHE A 86 -12.31 -8.96 -4.85
C PHE A 86 -11.22 -9.75 -4.15
N THR A 87 -10.67 -10.80 -4.77
CA THR A 87 -9.55 -11.55 -4.20
C THR A 87 -8.33 -10.65 -3.96
N VAL A 88 -8.02 -9.76 -4.90
CA VAL A 88 -6.92 -8.78 -4.72
C VAL A 88 -7.21 -7.81 -3.59
N ILE A 89 -8.42 -7.26 -3.51
CA ILE A 89 -8.81 -6.35 -2.41
C ILE A 89 -8.68 -7.06 -1.07
N LEU A 90 -9.19 -8.29 -0.95
CA LEU A 90 -9.10 -9.10 0.27
C LEU A 90 -7.63 -9.38 0.65
N ALA A 91 -6.78 -9.71 -0.32
CA ALA A 91 -5.35 -9.92 -0.10
C ALA A 91 -4.67 -8.63 0.41
N MET A 92 -4.95 -7.48 -0.21
CA MET A 92 -4.43 -6.18 0.23
C MET A 92 -4.90 -5.82 1.65
N CYS A 93 -6.17 -6.07 1.96
CA CYS A 93 -6.71 -5.89 3.32
C CYS A 93 -6.04 -6.79 4.34
N SER A 94 -5.70 -8.04 3.99
CA SER A 94 -4.98 -8.94 4.90
C SER A 94 -3.59 -8.41 5.25
N ILE A 95 -2.86 -7.86 4.27
CA ILE A 95 -1.55 -7.25 4.48
C ILE A 95 -1.69 -6.00 5.36
N PHE A 96 -2.75 -5.20 5.14
CA PHE A 96 -3.05 -4.05 5.98
C PHE A 96 -3.32 -4.44 7.44
N GLN A 97 -4.10 -5.51 7.67
CA GLN A 97 -4.34 -6.04 9.02
C GLN A 97 -3.04 -6.54 9.68
N MET A 98 -2.18 -7.24 8.94
CA MET A 98 -0.86 -7.67 9.46
C MET A 98 -0.02 -6.47 9.90
N MET A 99 -0.07 -5.37 9.15
CA MET A 99 0.60 -4.13 9.52
C MET A 99 -0.01 -3.49 10.78
N GLU A 100 -1.33 -3.41 10.88
CA GLU A 100 -2.02 -2.85 12.05
C GLU A 100 -1.62 -3.60 13.33
N ASN A 101 -1.54 -4.92 13.25
CA ASN A 101 -1.14 -5.76 14.39
C ASN A 101 0.32 -5.54 14.82
N SER A 102 1.18 -5.08 13.90
CA SER A 102 2.61 -4.86 14.15
C SER A 102 2.92 -3.42 14.61
N LEU A 103 2.03 -2.47 14.35
CA LEU A 103 2.22 -1.05 14.66
C LEU A 103 1.51 -0.68 15.98
N PRO A 104 2.17 0.08 16.88
CA PRO A 104 1.48 0.65 18.03
C PRO A 104 0.44 1.67 17.57
N LYS A 105 -0.75 1.64 18.17
CA LYS A 105 -1.82 2.63 17.92
C LYS A 105 -1.35 3.99 18.46
N THR A 106 -0.98 4.88 17.54
CA THR A 106 -0.51 6.24 17.84
C THR A 106 -1.53 7.27 17.34
N THR A 107 -1.46 8.50 17.85
CA THR A 107 -2.37 9.59 17.45
C THR A 107 -2.12 10.11 16.03
N GLN A 108 -0.95 9.80 15.45
CA GLN A 108 -0.58 10.19 14.09
C GLN A 108 -0.48 8.95 13.19
N LEU A 109 -1.05 9.03 11.99
CA LEU A 109 -0.94 7.95 11.01
C LEU A 109 0.50 7.85 10.49
N PRO A 110 1.17 6.69 10.62
CA PRO A 110 2.50 6.51 10.06
C PRO A 110 2.44 6.55 8.53
N ALA A 111 3.51 7.05 7.89
CA ALA A 111 3.57 7.16 6.42
C ALA A 111 3.27 5.82 5.71
N LEU A 112 3.65 4.69 6.32
CA LEU A 112 3.37 3.35 5.80
C LEU A 112 1.86 3.03 5.72
N SER A 113 1.05 3.49 6.68
CA SER A 113 -0.39 3.26 6.65
C SER A 113 -1.07 4.12 5.59
N VAL A 114 -0.61 5.35 5.39
CA VAL A 114 -1.07 6.24 4.31
C VAL A 114 -0.79 5.61 2.95
N TYR A 115 0.41 5.08 2.73
CA TYR A 115 0.77 4.37 1.49
C TYR A 115 -0.20 3.24 1.17
N MET A 116 -0.53 2.41 2.17
CA MET A 116 -1.41 1.26 2.00
C MET A 116 -2.87 1.64 1.76
N ILE A 117 -3.36 2.70 2.40
CA ILE A 117 -4.69 3.26 2.14
C ILE A 117 -4.78 3.79 0.70
N VAL A 118 -3.77 4.53 0.24
CA VAL A 118 -3.71 5.03 -1.15
C VAL A 118 -3.70 3.86 -2.14
N ASN A 119 -2.92 2.82 -1.90
CA ASN A 119 -2.91 1.63 -2.75
C ASN A 119 -4.27 0.90 -2.78
N LEU A 120 -4.95 0.79 -1.64
CA LEU A 120 -6.28 0.18 -1.56
C LEU A 120 -7.31 0.98 -2.37
N LEU A 121 -7.25 2.31 -2.29
CA LEU A 121 -8.09 3.20 -3.10
C LEU A 121 -7.80 3.07 -4.60
N LEU A 122 -6.52 3.00 -4.99
CA LEU A 122 -6.12 2.80 -6.40
C LEU A 122 -6.67 1.49 -6.97
N VAL A 123 -6.54 0.38 -6.22
CA VAL A 123 -7.07 -0.93 -6.64
C VAL A 123 -8.60 -0.88 -6.77
N THR A 124 -9.29 -0.29 -5.80
CA THR A 124 -10.76 -0.17 -5.81
C THR A 124 -11.26 0.69 -6.96
N ALA A 125 -10.60 1.82 -7.22
CA ALA A 125 -10.91 2.70 -8.35
C ALA A 125 -10.66 1.99 -9.69
N SER A 126 -9.57 1.23 -9.80
CA SER A 126 -9.23 0.46 -11.01
C SER A 126 -10.31 -0.55 -11.35
N ILE A 127 -10.77 -1.33 -10.37
CA ILE A 127 -11.85 -2.31 -10.54
C ILE A 127 -13.16 -1.59 -10.92
N SER A 128 -13.50 -0.52 -10.22
CA SER A 128 -14.73 0.25 -10.46
C SER A 128 -14.79 0.81 -11.89
N ILE A 129 -13.69 1.41 -12.36
CA ILE A 129 -13.58 1.93 -13.73
C ILE A 129 -13.64 0.80 -14.77
N ASN A 130 -12.95 -0.31 -14.52
CA ASN A 130 -12.98 -1.46 -15.42
C ASN A 130 -14.38 -2.08 -15.54
N MET A 131 -15.13 -2.14 -14.44
CA MET A 131 -16.52 -2.58 -14.42
C MET A 131 -17.47 -1.61 -15.14
N ALA A 132 -17.34 -0.31 -14.89
CA ALA A 132 -18.13 0.72 -15.57
C ALA A 132 -17.91 0.66 -17.10
N ALA A 133 -16.66 0.49 -17.54
CA ALA A 133 -16.30 0.29 -18.93
C ALA A 133 -16.94 -0.99 -19.53
N SER A 134 -16.99 -2.09 -18.77
CA SER A 134 -17.62 -3.33 -19.22
C SER A 134 -19.13 -3.21 -19.40
N LYS A 135 -19.84 -2.49 -18.50
CA LYS A 135 -21.28 -2.21 -18.62
C LYS A 135 -21.58 -1.30 -19.81
N ALA A 136 -20.78 -0.25 -20.02
CA ALA A 136 -20.89 0.62 -21.20
C ALA A 136 -20.75 -0.18 -22.51
N CYS A 137 -19.82 -1.14 -22.55
CA CYS A 137 -19.63 -2.03 -23.69
C CYS A 137 -20.80 -3.03 -23.89
N SER A 138 -21.40 -3.53 -22.80
CA SER A 138 -22.57 -4.43 -22.87
C SER A 138 -23.84 -3.72 -23.36
N SER A 139 -24.09 -2.49 -22.90
CA SER A 139 -25.18 -1.63 -23.39
C SER A 139 -25.07 -1.38 -24.91
N SER A 140 -23.84 -1.32 -25.43
CA SER A 140 -23.58 -1.23 -26.87
C SER A 140 -23.93 -2.54 -27.62
N LYS A 141 -23.60 -3.72 -27.07
CA LYS A 141 -23.95 -5.03 -27.65
C LYS A 141 -25.46 -5.23 -27.85
N HIS A 142 -26.30 -4.79 -26.90
CA HIS A 142 -27.77 -4.88 -27.06
C HIS A 142 -28.30 -3.92 -28.15
N ARG A 143 -27.61 -2.81 -28.41
CA ARG A 143 -27.93 -1.90 -29.52
C ARG A 143 -27.40 -2.41 -30.87
N ILE A 144 -26.35 -3.23 -30.88
CA ILE A 144 -25.75 -3.85 -32.07
C ILE A 144 -26.68 -4.90 -32.71
N PHE A 145 -27.42 -5.70 -31.93
CA PHE A 145 -28.44 -6.60 -32.51
C PHE A 145 -29.54 -5.83 -33.26
N LYS A 146 -29.84 -4.59 -32.84
CA LYS A 146 -30.79 -3.69 -33.51
C LYS A 146 -30.18 -2.94 -34.71
N SER A 147 -28.86 -2.99 -34.91
CA SER A 147 -28.11 -2.12 -35.83
C SER A 147 -27.25 -2.90 -36.85
N ILE A 148 -27.67 -4.12 -37.23
CA ILE A 148 -27.10 -4.83 -38.40
C ILE A 148 -27.42 -4.11 -39.74
N THR A 149 -28.27 -3.08 -39.73
CA THR A 149 -28.62 -2.28 -40.93
C THR A 149 -27.63 -1.17 -41.32
N ASN A 150 -26.65 -0.74 -40.50
CA ASN A 150 -25.78 0.39 -40.91
C ASN A 150 -24.33 0.33 -40.42
N ASN A 151 -23.39 0.19 -41.37
CA ASN A 151 -22.05 -0.38 -41.17
C ASN A 151 -20.90 0.61 -40.93
N ARG A 152 -21.14 1.90 -40.64
CA ARG A 152 -20.04 2.90 -40.51
C ARG A 152 -19.74 3.39 -39.08
N VAL A 153 -20.66 3.30 -38.14
CA VAL A 153 -20.48 3.91 -36.79
C VAL A 153 -19.81 2.95 -35.79
N LEU A 154 -19.75 1.65 -36.12
CA LEU A 154 -19.31 0.57 -35.23
C LEU A 154 -17.79 0.59 -34.94
N CYS A 155 -16.96 1.00 -35.91
CA CYS A 155 -15.50 0.91 -35.81
C CYS A 155 -14.89 2.02 -34.92
N PHE A 156 -15.49 3.21 -34.91
CA PHE A 156 -14.97 4.36 -34.17
C PHE A 156 -15.14 4.23 -32.64
N ASN A 157 -16.24 3.61 -32.20
CA ASN A 157 -16.56 3.49 -30.77
C ASN A 157 -15.79 2.34 -30.06
N ILE A 158 -15.37 1.32 -30.82
CA ILE A 158 -14.57 0.19 -30.31
C ILE A 158 -13.13 0.61 -29.96
N ASN A 159 -12.56 1.55 -30.72
CA ASN A 159 -11.23 2.10 -30.42
C ASN A 159 -11.24 2.98 -29.17
N LEU A 160 -12.30 3.77 -28.93
CA LEU A 160 -12.38 4.67 -27.77
C LEU A 160 -12.47 3.92 -26.43
N CYS A 161 -13.25 2.83 -26.35
CA CYS A 161 -13.29 1.95 -25.17
C CYS A 161 -11.99 1.14 -24.99
N THR A 162 -11.30 0.80 -26.07
CA THR A 162 -10.00 0.11 -25.99
C THR A 162 -8.89 1.07 -25.54
N LEU A 163 -8.95 2.32 -25.99
CA LEU A 163 -8.03 3.38 -25.63
C LEU A 163 -8.19 3.81 -24.17
N SER A 164 -9.43 3.98 -23.68
CA SER A 164 -9.69 4.29 -22.27
C SER A 164 -9.18 3.19 -21.33
N ARG A 165 -9.32 1.92 -21.75
CA ARG A 165 -8.75 0.77 -21.04
C ARG A 165 -7.21 0.82 -21.03
N ALA A 166 -6.57 1.12 -22.15
CA ALA A 166 -5.11 1.23 -22.24
C ALA A 166 -4.53 2.40 -21.42
N ILE A 167 -5.22 3.54 -21.38
CA ILE A 167 -4.82 4.69 -20.56
C ILE A 167 -4.89 4.32 -19.07
N CYS A 168 -5.97 3.66 -18.62
CA CYS A 168 -6.06 3.17 -17.24
C CYS A 168 -4.96 2.15 -16.92
N LEU A 169 -4.60 1.28 -17.88
CA LEU A 169 -3.56 0.27 -17.76
C LEU A 169 -2.20 0.89 -17.42
N SER A 170 -1.87 2.04 -18.01
CA SER A 170 -0.61 2.73 -17.75
C SER A 170 -0.68 3.66 -16.54
N LEU A 171 -1.81 4.33 -16.32
CA LEU A 171 -1.98 5.31 -15.25
C LEU A 171 -1.97 4.68 -13.85
N PHE A 172 -2.64 3.54 -13.64
CA PHE A 172 -2.73 2.92 -12.31
C PHE A 172 -1.38 2.37 -11.80
N PRO A 173 -0.59 1.63 -12.59
CA PRO A 173 0.78 1.25 -12.22
C PRO A 173 1.68 2.46 -11.99
N LEU A 174 1.57 3.50 -12.84
CA LEU A 174 2.36 4.72 -12.67
C LEU A 174 2.03 5.39 -11.33
N ALA A 175 0.74 5.51 -10.99
CA ALA A 175 0.30 6.06 -9.71
C ALA A 175 0.81 5.23 -8.52
N ALA A 176 0.83 3.90 -8.63
CA ALA A 176 1.37 3.02 -7.59
C ALA A 176 2.90 3.19 -7.43
N VAL A 177 3.63 3.35 -8.54
CA VAL A 177 5.08 3.62 -8.53
C VAL A 177 5.38 5.00 -7.94
N VAL A 178 4.60 6.03 -8.28
CA VAL A 178 4.72 7.37 -7.69
C VAL A 178 4.45 7.31 -6.19
N ASN A 179 3.41 6.59 -5.75
CA ASN A 179 3.10 6.40 -4.32
C ASN A 179 4.24 5.67 -3.59
N LEU A 180 4.86 4.67 -4.23
CA LEU A 180 6.05 4.00 -3.69
C LEU A 180 7.26 4.94 -3.60
N LEU A 181 7.48 5.79 -4.61
CA LEU A 181 8.58 6.75 -4.61
C LEU A 181 8.39 7.81 -3.52
N ILE A 182 7.17 8.29 -3.30
CA ILE A 182 6.84 9.23 -2.22
C ILE A 182 7.09 8.61 -0.84
N LEU A 183 6.89 7.30 -0.66
CA LEU A 183 7.18 6.62 0.60
C LEU A 183 8.69 6.45 0.84
N LEU A 184 9.48 6.33 -0.23
CA LEU A 184 10.94 6.11 -0.16
C LEU A 184 11.75 7.41 -0.10
N LEU A 185 11.16 8.55 -0.50
CA LEU A 185 11.73 9.90 -0.41
C LEU A 185 11.45 10.52 0.97
#